data_AF-A0A534TXJ5-F1
#
_entry.id   AF-A0A534TXJ5-F1
#
_cell.length_a   1.000
_cell.length_b   1.000
_cell.length_c   1.000
_cell.angle_alpha   90.00
_cell.angle_beta   90.00
_cell.angle_gamma   90.00
#
_symmetry.space_group_name_H-M   'P 1'
#
loop_
_entity.id
_entity.type
_entity.pdbx_description
1 polymer ?
#
loop_
_entity_poly.entity_id
_entity_poly.type
_entity_poly.pdbx_seq_one_letter_code
_entity_poly.pdbx_strand_id
1 'polypeptide(L)'
;MKTPIARRFSLLGLVLVALLAVMGCGDDHHVRVTTSEGTIPEPGTFHGTTSLGGEISMRVGTIEEILLECGNTPILADFSPPAPIHDDGTFDVSFAGAGRSFRVDGIFTAQDAGHGRVHDGDHQCDSTFEVTRGPVGTEGPPSIH
;
A
#
# COMPACT_ATOMS: atom_id res chain seq x y z
N MET A 1 50.93 54.25 -42.74
CA MET A 1 49.63 53.54 -42.56
C MET A 1 49.43 52.68 -43.80
N LYS A 2 49.50 51.34 -43.78
CA LYS A 2 48.62 50.40 -43.08
C LYS A 2 49.31 49.02 -43.04
N THR A 3 49.23 48.37 -41.88
CA THR A 3 49.86 47.11 -41.45
C THR A 3 49.36 45.87 -42.20
N PRO A 4 50.21 44.85 -42.45
CA PRO A 4 49.81 43.54 -42.98
C PRO A 4 49.62 42.53 -41.84
N ILE A 5 48.61 41.66 -41.88
CA ILE A 5 48.59 40.43 -41.06
C ILE A 5 47.89 39.29 -41.81
N ALA A 6 48.66 38.23 -41.99
CA ALA A 6 48.25 36.89 -42.39
C ALA A 6 47.57 36.15 -41.24
N ARG A 7 46.71 35.18 -41.54
CA ARG A 7 46.83 33.76 -41.16
C ARG A 7 45.50 33.04 -41.33
N ARG A 8 45.57 31.95 -42.10
CA ARG A 8 44.60 30.85 -42.07
C ARG A 8 44.60 30.28 -40.65
N PHE A 9 43.45 30.26 -39.99
CA PHE A 9 43.26 29.53 -38.74
C PHE A 9 42.32 28.35 -39.00
N SER A 10 42.95 27.17 -39.06
CA SER A 10 42.31 25.88 -38.89
C SER A 10 42.09 25.65 -37.40
N LEU A 11 40.86 25.36 -36.99
CA LEU A 11 40.45 24.79 -35.70
C LEU A 11 39.12 24.06 -35.98
N LEU A 12 39.16 22.78 -36.37
CA LEU A 12 38.94 21.66 -35.44
C LEU A 12 38.20 22.10 -34.15
N GLY A 13 36.88 22.24 -34.24
CA GLY A 13 35.97 22.33 -33.11
C GLY A 13 35.29 20.98 -32.90
N LEU A 14 36.03 20.05 -32.31
CA LEU A 14 35.61 18.70 -31.96
C LEU A 14 34.74 18.78 -30.70
N VAL A 15 33.42 18.91 -30.85
CA VAL A 15 32.50 18.84 -29.70
C VAL A 15 32.22 17.37 -29.40
N LEU A 16 33.01 16.85 -28.45
CA LEU A 16 32.88 15.53 -27.85
C LEU A 16 31.58 15.51 -27.01
N VAL A 17 30.50 14.95 -27.55
CA VAL A 17 29.32 14.59 -26.73
C VAL A 17 29.63 13.25 -26.06
N ALA A 18 30.35 13.34 -24.95
CA ALA A 18 30.45 12.27 -23.98
C ALA A 18 29.41 12.50 -22.88
N LEU A 19 28.92 11.40 -22.31
CA LEU A 19 28.00 11.27 -21.16
C LEU A 19 26.54 11.11 -21.57
N LEU A 20 26.11 9.84 -21.65
CA LEU A 20 25.10 9.27 -20.74
C LEU A 20 25.00 7.76 -21.03
N ALA A 21 26.02 7.02 -20.62
CA ALA A 21 25.88 5.60 -20.32
C ALA A 21 25.62 5.50 -18.81
N VAL A 22 24.37 5.70 -18.39
CA VAL A 22 23.94 5.27 -17.06
C VAL A 22 23.26 3.93 -17.26
N MET A 23 24.02 2.91 -16.90
CA MET A 23 23.66 1.53 -16.60
C MET A 23 22.16 1.31 -16.45
N GLY A 24 21.59 0.53 -17.38
CA GLY A 24 20.43 -0.30 -17.11
C GLY A 24 20.88 -1.43 -16.21
N CYS A 25 20.68 -1.25 -14.91
CA CYS A 25 20.61 -2.31 -13.90
C CYS A 25 19.72 -1.76 -12.79
N GLY A 26 18.61 -2.43 -12.51
CA GLY A 26 17.69 -2.06 -11.45
C GLY A 26 16.29 -2.47 -11.80
N ASP A 27 16.05 -3.78 -11.74
CA ASP A 27 14.74 -4.42 -11.73
C ASP A 27 13.68 -3.56 -11.03
N ASP A 28 12.63 -3.26 -11.80
CA ASP A 28 11.22 -3.20 -11.45
C ASP A 28 10.85 -3.43 -9.97
N HIS A 29 11.22 -2.51 -9.08
CA HIS A 29 10.36 -2.17 -7.96
C HIS A 29 9.44 -1.05 -8.41
N HIS A 30 8.49 -1.42 -9.28
CA HIS A 30 7.25 -0.67 -9.43
C HIS A 30 6.52 -0.71 -8.08
N VAL A 31 6.92 0.18 -7.16
CA VAL A 31 5.96 0.71 -6.21
C VAL A 31 4.96 1.45 -7.09
N ARG A 32 3.92 0.74 -7.52
CA ARG A 32 2.68 1.38 -7.95
C ARG A 32 2.17 2.07 -6.70
N VAL A 33 2.66 3.28 -6.45
CA VAL A 33 1.91 4.26 -5.67
C VAL A 33 0.75 4.60 -6.58
N THR A 34 -0.28 3.76 -6.54
CA THR A 34 -1.57 4.11 -7.09
C THR A 34 -2.00 5.28 -6.23
N THR A 35 -1.76 6.51 -6.70
CA THR A 35 -2.39 7.72 -6.18
C THR A 35 -3.85 7.69 -6.64
N SER A 36 -4.55 6.62 -6.29
CA SER A 36 -6.01 6.56 -6.37
C SER A 36 -6.50 7.58 -5.36
N GLU A 37 -7.28 8.56 -5.83
CA GLU A 37 -8.04 9.43 -4.93
C GLU A 37 -8.91 8.51 -4.07
N GLY A 38 -8.69 8.50 -2.76
CA GLY A 38 -9.44 7.64 -1.87
C GLY A 38 -10.88 8.12 -1.71
N THR A 39 -11.71 7.23 -1.18
CA THR A 39 -13.15 7.41 -1.05
C THR A 39 -13.56 6.96 0.34
N ILE A 40 -14.47 7.69 1.00
CA ILE A 40 -15.12 7.19 2.22
C ILE A 40 -16.15 6.14 1.80
N PRO A 41 -15.98 4.86 2.17
CA PRO A 41 -16.92 3.82 1.80
C PRO A 41 -18.21 3.91 2.63
N GLU A 42 -19.33 3.50 2.06
CA GLU A 42 -20.54 3.21 2.83
C GLU A 42 -20.32 2.06 3.83
N PRO A 43 -21.09 1.97 4.92
CA PRO A 43 -20.98 0.84 5.84
C PRO A 43 -21.18 -0.52 5.15
N GLY A 44 -20.44 -1.55 5.57
CA GLY A 44 -20.52 -2.93 5.11
C GLY A 44 -19.25 -3.73 5.38
N THR A 45 -19.19 -4.96 4.92
CA THR A 45 -18.04 -5.85 5.18
C THR A 45 -17.17 -5.99 3.94
N PHE A 46 -15.87 -5.83 4.14
CA PHE A 46 -14.84 -6.00 3.13
C PHE A 46 -14.08 -7.29 3.41
N HIS A 47 -13.81 -8.06 2.36
CA HIS A 47 -13.11 -9.34 2.44
C HIS A 47 -12.01 -9.41 1.39
N GLY A 48 -10.94 -10.12 1.70
CA GLY A 48 -9.84 -10.34 0.78
C GLY A 48 -8.78 -11.25 1.34
N THR A 49 -7.66 -11.32 0.63
CA THR A 49 -6.51 -12.14 1.02
C THR A 49 -5.26 -11.28 1.14
N THR A 50 -4.42 -11.66 2.08
CA THR A 50 -3.09 -11.08 2.27
C THR A 50 -2.11 -11.70 1.26
N SER A 51 -1.00 -11.02 1.00
CA SER A 51 0.09 -11.52 0.15
C SER A 51 0.77 -12.80 0.69
N LEU A 52 0.51 -13.17 1.95
CA LEU A 52 0.97 -14.41 2.57
C LEU A 52 -0.06 -15.55 2.46
N GLY A 53 -1.22 -15.30 1.86
CA GLY A 53 -2.28 -16.28 1.63
C GLY A 53 -3.28 -16.44 2.77
N GLY A 54 -3.16 -15.65 3.85
CA GLY A 54 -4.16 -15.61 4.92
C GLY A 54 -5.33 -14.69 4.57
N GLU A 55 -6.52 -14.98 5.09
CA GLU A 55 -7.72 -14.16 4.91
C GLU A 55 -7.64 -12.85 5.71
N ILE A 56 -8.28 -11.81 5.20
CA ILE A 56 -8.56 -10.58 5.93
C ILE A 56 -10.01 -10.17 5.71
N SER A 57 -10.68 -9.77 6.80
CA SER A 57 -11.98 -9.12 6.72
C SER A 57 -12.03 -7.88 7.61
N MET A 58 -12.82 -6.91 7.18
CA MET A 58 -13.00 -5.64 7.88
C MET A 58 -14.47 -5.27 7.88
N ARG A 59 -15.03 -5.01 9.07
CA ARG A 59 -16.37 -4.45 9.20
C ARG A 59 -16.27 -2.94 9.22
N VAL A 60 -16.89 -2.34 8.22
CA VAL A 60 -16.76 -0.92 7.91
C VAL A 60 -18.09 -0.20 8.16
N GLY A 61 -17.99 0.97 8.76
CA GLY A 61 -19.00 1.98 9.02
C GLY A 61 -18.29 3.26 9.47
N THR A 62 -17.29 3.05 10.33
CA THR A 62 -15.90 3.57 10.20
C THR A 62 -15.00 2.33 10.22
N ILE A 63 -13.98 2.14 11.06
CA ILE A 63 -13.35 0.82 11.24
C ILE A 63 -13.86 0.22 12.56
N GLU A 64 -14.75 -0.77 12.47
CA GLU A 64 -15.39 -1.37 13.65
C GLU A 64 -14.70 -2.67 14.09
N GLU A 65 -14.19 -3.43 13.13
CA GLU A 65 -13.60 -4.74 13.36
C GLU A 65 -12.59 -5.07 12.26
N ILE A 66 -11.50 -5.74 12.62
CA ILE A 66 -10.57 -6.36 11.67
C ILE A 66 -10.32 -7.80 12.13
N LEU A 67 -10.52 -8.76 11.22
CA LEU A 67 -10.08 -10.13 11.35
C LEU A 67 -8.96 -10.39 10.37
N LEU A 68 -7.82 -10.86 10.86
CA LEU A 68 -6.63 -11.20 10.08
C LEU A 68 -6.23 -12.64 10.37
N GLU A 69 -5.89 -13.41 9.35
CA GLU A 69 -5.22 -14.69 9.53
C GLU A 69 -3.71 -14.56 9.29
N CYS A 70 -2.90 -15.02 10.25
CA CYS A 70 -1.47 -15.18 10.06
C CYS A 70 -1.02 -16.59 10.43
N GLY A 71 -0.50 -17.33 9.44
CA GLY A 71 -0.02 -18.71 9.66
C GLY A 71 -1.09 -19.64 10.24
N ASN A 72 -2.34 -19.52 9.79
CA ASN A 72 -3.53 -20.21 10.33
C ASN A 72 -3.96 -19.79 11.75
N THR A 73 -3.40 -18.71 12.30
CA THR A 73 -3.86 -18.14 13.56
C THR A 73 -4.77 -16.95 13.27
N PRO A 74 -6.08 -17.03 13.61
CA PRO A 74 -6.98 -15.89 13.49
C PRO A 74 -6.69 -14.86 14.58
N ILE A 75 -6.67 -13.60 14.19
CA ILE A 75 -6.39 -12.44 15.03
C ILE A 75 -7.55 -11.46 14.84
N LEU A 76 -8.34 -11.28 15.89
CA LEU A 76 -9.51 -10.40 15.88
C LEU A 76 -9.21 -9.11 16.66
N ALA A 77 -9.60 -7.98 16.10
CA ALA A 77 -9.60 -6.68 16.74
C ALA A 77 -10.99 -6.05 16.65
N ASP A 78 -11.62 -5.86 17.81
CA ASP A 78 -12.86 -5.09 17.95
C ASP A 78 -12.53 -3.67 18.41
N PHE A 79 -13.00 -2.66 17.67
CA PHE A 79 -12.75 -1.26 17.98
C PHE A 79 -13.98 -0.61 18.64
N SER A 80 -13.82 -0.23 19.91
CA SER A 80 -14.84 0.51 20.66
C SER A 80 -14.19 1.67 21.45
N PRO A 81 -14.35 2.94 21.00
CA PRO A 81 -15.13 3.37 19.84
C PRO A 81 -14.53 2.87 18.50
N PRO A 82 -15.33 2.82 17.42
CA PRO A 82 -14.83 2.53 16.08
C PRO A 82 -13.67 3.47 15.70
N ALA A 83 -12.65 2.93 15.03
CA ALA A 83 -11.51 3.70 14.58
C ALA A 83 -11.87 4.53 13.32
N PRO A 84 -11.33 5.74 13.18
CA PRO A 84 -11.74 6.65 12.12
C PRO A 84 -11.23 6.21 10.74
N ILE A 85 -11.99 6.57 9.70
CA ILE A 85 -11.51 6.68 8.32
C ILE A 85 -11.36 8.16 8.04
N HIS A 86 -10.21 8.56 7.49
CA HIS A 86 -9.94 9.95 7.15
C HIS A 86 -10.74 10.39 5.91
N ASP A 87 -10.87 11.70 5.71
CA ASP A 87 -11.69 12.26 4.61
C ASP A 87 -11.17 11.88 3.22
N ASP A 88 -9.90 11.49 3.12
CA ASP A 88 -9.25 10.98 1.91
C ASP A 88 -9.39 9.46 1.75
N GLY A 89 -10.22 8.80 2.55
CA GLY A 89 -10.46 7.35 2.51
C GLY A 89 -9.34 6.50 3.13
N THR A 90 -8.32 7.12 3.75
CA THR A 90 -7.24 6.39 4.42
C THR A 90 -7.61 5.98 5.84
N PHE A 91 -6.97 4.93 6.36
CA PHE A 91 -7.07 4.51 7.75
C PHE A 91 -5.75 3.95 8.27
N ASP A 92 -5.56 4.05 9.58
CA ASP A 92 -4.39 3.53 10.31
C ASP A 92 -4.85 3.12 11.71
N VAL A 93 -4.76 1.83 12.02
CA VAL A 93 -5.18 1.27 13.30
C VAL A 93 -4.10 0.37 13.86
N SER A 94 -3.98 0.36 15.19
CA SER A 94 -3.06 -0.53 15.91
C SER A 94 -3.81 -1.31 16.98
N PHE A 95 -3.50 -2.59 17.14
CA PHE A 95 -4.12 -3.48 18.12
C PHE A 95 -3.17 -4.59 18.55
N ALA A 96 -3.46 -5.26 19.65
CA ALA A 96 -2.72 -6.43 20.09
C ALA A 96 -3.57 -7.69 19.93
N GLY A 97 -2.95 -8.79 19.52
CA GLY A 97 -3.64 -10.07 19.32
C GLY A 97 -2.65 -11.23 19.26
N ALA A 98 -3.04 -12.42 19.69
CA ALA A 98 -2.16 -13.61 19.74
C ALA A 98 -0.79 -13.34 20.42
N GLY A 99 -0.74 -12.46 21.43
CA GLY A 99 0.50 -12.08 22.13
C GLY A 99 1.44 -11.12 21.38
N ARG A 100 1.01 -10.58 20.24
CA ARG A 100 1.79 -9.67 19.38
C ARG A 100 1.06 -8.34 19.17
N SER A 101 1.76 -7.37 18.60
CA SER A 101 1.20 -6.07 18.22
C SER A 101 1.11 -5.97 16.71
N PHE A 102 -0.01 -5.46 16.22
CA PHE A 102 -0.29 -5.26 14.80
C PHE A 102 -0.61 -3.79 14.54
N ARG A 103 -0.20 -3.31 13.36
CA ARG A 103 -0.70 -2.09 12.76
C ARG A 103 -1.23 -2.41 11.37
N VAL A 104 -2.42 -1.93 11.06
CA VAL A 104 -3.05 -2.11 9.75
C VAL A 104 -3.34 -0.72 9.19
N ASP A 105 -2.78 -0.42 8.01
CA ASP A 105 -3.08 0.81 7.28
C ASP A 105 -3.57 0.50 5.87
N GLY A 106 -4.30 1.44 5.29
CA GLY A 106 -4.80 1.28 3.94
C GLY A 106 -5.58 2.49 3.44
N ILE A 107 -6.14 2.31 2.25
CA ILE A 107 -6.98 3.28 1.56
C ILE A 107 -8.14 2.55 0.88
N PHE A 108 -9.34 3.09 1.02
CA PHE A 108 -10.47 2.71 0.19
C PHE A 108 -10.43 3.51 -1.11
N THR A 109 -10.35 2.81 -2.25
CA THR A 109 -10.21 3.44 -3.57
C THR A 109 -11.54 3.55 -4.32
N ALA A 110 -12.57 2.88 -3.81
CA ALA A 110 -13.93 2.91 -4.33
C ALA A 110 -14.92 2.56 -3.21
N GLN A 111 -16.21 2.63 -3.51
CA GLN A 111 -17.26 2.18 -2.57
C GLN A 111 -17.14 0.70 -2.22
N ASP A 112 -16.54 -0.12 -3.07
CA ASP A 112 -16.49 -1.57 -2.95
C ASP A 112 -15.07 -2.14 -3.03
N ALA A 113 -14.04 -1.29 -3.00
CA ALA A 113 -12.64 -1.72 -3.12
C ALA A 113 -11.70 -0.92 -2.21
N GLY A 114 -10.71 -1.60 -1.67
CA GLY A 114 -9.62 -1.00 -0.91
C GLY A 114 -8.38 -1.89 -0.89
N HIS A 115 -7.27 -1.32 -0.46
CA HIS A 115 -6.02 -2.05 -0.28
C HIS A 115 -5.20 -1.46 0.86
N GLY A 116 -4.24 -2.22 1.37
CA GLY A 116 -3.45 -1.79 2.51
C GLY A 116 -2.33 -2.75 2.88
N ARG A 117 -1.85 -2.58 4.12
CA ARG A 117 -0.74 -3.33 4.71
C ARG A 117 -1.08 -3.77 6.11
N VAL A 118 -0.57 -4.95 6.45
CA VAL A 118 -0.44 -5.44 7.82
C VAL A 118 1.03 -5.33 8.20
N HIS A 119 1.26 -4.75 9.37
CA HIS A 119 2.55 -4.68 10.03
C HIS A 119 2.46 -5.46 11.34
N ASP A 120 3.39 -6.38 11.53
CA ASP A 120 3.54 -7.19 12.74
C ASP A 120 4.80 -6.76 13.49
N GLY A 121 4.71 -6.65 14.81
CA GLY A 121 5.84 -6.23 15.64
C GLY A 121 7.08 -7.13 15.55
N ASP A 122 6.91 -8.40 15.14
CA ASP A 122 8.01 -9.34 14.88
C ASP A 122 8.24 -9.64 13.39
N HIS A 123 7.52 -8.95 12.49
CA HIS A 123 7.57 -9.06 11.04
C HIS A 123 7.16 -10.42 10.44
N GLN A 124 6.61 -11.36 11.21
CA GLN A 124 6.21 -12.67 10.67
C GLN A 124 4.96 -12.60 9.78
N CYS A 125 4.11 -11.59 9.98
CA CYS A 125 2.85 -11.42 9.24
C CYS A 125 2.82 -10.16 8.35
N ASP A 126 3.98 -9.52 8.14
CA ASP A 126 4.08 -8.35 7.28
C ASP A 126 3.59 -8.68 5.88
N SER A 127 2.51 -8.04 5.45
CA SER A 127 1.82 -8.38 4.21
C SER A 127 1.07 -7.19 3.64
N THR A 128 0.74 -7.28 2.35
CA THR A 128 -0.22 -6.39 1.71
C THR A 128 -1.55 -7.11 1.53
N PHE A 129 -2.64 -6.38 1.39
CA PHE A 129 -3.94 -6.96 1.06
C PHE A 129 -4.70 -6.10 0.04
N GLU A 130 -5.58 -6.76 -0.71
CA GLU A 130 -6.66 -6.14 -1.46
C GLU A 130 -7.97 -6.67 -0.90
N VAL A 131 -8.97 -5.81 -0.73
CA VAL A 131 -10.30 -6.19 -0.28
C VAL A 131 -11.38 -5.71 -1.22
N THR A 132 -12.44 -6.51 -1.33
CA THR A 132 -13.67 -6.13 -2.02
C THR A 132 -14.86 -6.24 -1.07
N ARG A 133 -15.88 -5.42 -1.30
CA ARG A 133 -17.12 -5.48 -0.50
C ARG A 133 -17.85 -6.78 -0.80
N GLY A 134 -18.04 -7.58 0.24
CA GLY A 134 -18.84 -8.80 0.18
C GLY A 134 -20.30 -8.54 0.53
N PRO A 135 -21.19 -9.54 0.34
CA PRO A 135 -22.51 -9.49 0.98
C PRO A 135 -22.32 -9.26 2.48
N VAL A 136 -23.20 -8.48 3.11
CA VAL A 136 -23.23 -8.34 4.57
C VAL A 136 -23.47 -9.74 5.14
N GLY A 137 -22.39 -10.41 5.55
CA GLY A 137 -22.47 -11.76 6.05
C GLY A 137 -23.36 -11.78 7.28
N THR A 138 -24.47 -12.51 7.22
CA THR A 138 -25.19 -13.02 8.39
C THR A 138 -24.37 -14.10 9.13
N GLU A 139 -23.06 -14.15 8.92
CA GLU A 139 -22.16 -15.09 9.57
C GLU A 139 -22.03 -14.66 11.02
N GLY A 140 -22.86 -15.30 11.86
CA GLY A 140 -22.68 -15.30 13.30
C GLY A 140 -21.28 -15.79 13.68
N PRO A 141 -20.90 -15.63 14.96
CA PRO A 141 -19.54 -15.91 15.43
C PRO A 141 -19.09 -17.31 14.99
N PRO A 142 -17.80 -17.49 14.64
CA PRO A 142 -17.30 -18.76 14.12
C PRO A 142 -17.66 -19.89 15.08
N SER A 143 -18.40 -20.89 14.57
CA SER A 143 -18.66 -22.13 15.29
C SER A 143 -17.32 -22.83 15.54
N ILE A 144 -16.91 -22.87 16.80
CA ILE A 144 -15.77 -23.62 17.27
C ILE A 144 -16.18 -25.10 17.28
N HIS A 145 -15.67 -25.91 16.35
CA HIS A 145 -15.77 -27.36 16.37
C HIS A 145 -14.46 -27.99 16.83
#